data_AF-A0A497FS47-F1
#
_entry.id   AF-A0A497FS47-F1
#
_cell.length_a   1.000
_cell.length_b   1.000
_cell.length_c   1.000
_cell.angle_alpha   90.00
_cell.angle_beta   90.00
_cell.angle_gamma   90.00
#
_symmetry.space_group_name_H-M   'P 1'
#
loop_
_entity.id
_entity.type
_entity.pdbx_description
1 polymer ?
#
loop_
_entity_poly.entity_id
_entity_poly.type
_entity_poly.pdbx_seq_one_letter_code
_entity_poly.pdbx_strand_id
1 'polypeptide(L)'
;MGLQRTSRRWKIKERRGKRVYLEKELHIEGFYVPVRVFREDAIKGVALQSFSIYPVTPTLIRSFIEQVGDVEWDYSFQEKGGRLNFWVKDPYGNVFDNLKEVEKYVSRLVSRGLILAKALEPVNLSFIEEILAKEGWLVHKDENTLTARITTSTGKGGYVHEIEVRSINSRSLIRIEERVYTWKEKDDTIIKLLEGKFPNARISIRSQHPLTIVLTMECRNRDLPSIIKKMTDYIQEIR
;
A
#
# COMPACT_ATOMS: atom_id res chain seq x y z
N MET A 1 20.82 -14.47 -15.81
CA MET A 1 21.38 -13.11 -15.73
C MET A 1 21.30 -12.47 -17.12
N GLY A 2 20.42 -11.49 -17.32
CA GLY A 2 20.27 -10.77 -18.59
C GLY A 2 20.30 -9.28 -18.34
N LEU A 3 21.39 -8.61 -18.75
CA LEU A 3 21.50 -7.16 -18.76
C LEU A 3 20.55 -6.59 -19.83
N GLN A 4 19.43 -5.99 -19.40
CA GLN A 4 18.52 -5.28 -20.30
C GLN A 4 19.09 -3.89 -20.66
N ARG A 5 19.17 -3.63 -21.97
CA ARG A 5 19.73 -2.41 -22.58
C ARG A 5 18.83 -1.20 -22.32
N THR A 6 19.26 -0.29 -21.46
CA THR A 6 18.73 1.09 -21.44
C THR A 6 19.24 1.88 -22.64
N SER A 7 18.39 2.75 -23.21
CA SER A 7 18.81 3.73 -24.21
C SER A 7 19.70 4.79 -23.55
N ARG A 8 21.04 4.63 -23.63
CA ARG A 8 22.00 5.56 -23.00
C ARG A 8 21.91 7.00 -23.51
N ARG A 9 21.26 7.28 -24.64
CA ARG A 9 21.22 8.60 -25.29
C ARG A 9 19.80 9.07 -25.56
N TRP A 10 19.62 10.39 -25.53
CA TRP A 10 18.42 11.07 -26.04
C TRP A 10 18.33 10.91 -27.56
N LYS A 11 17.11 10.69 -28.06
CA LYS A 11 16.83 10.53 -29.49
C LYS A 11 15.92 11.65 -29.96
N ILE A 12 16.24 12.27 -31.09
CA ILE A 12 15.31 13.16 -31.78
C ILE A 12 14.17 12.30 -32.31
N LYS A 13 12.93 12.68 -31.98
CA LYS A 13 11.73 11.95 -32.37
C LYS A 13 10.92 12.67 -33.42
N GLU A 14 10.88 13.99 -33.31
CA GLU A 14 10.04 14.82 -34.15
C GLU A 14 10.64 16.22 -34.25
N ARG A 15 10.47 16.86 -35.41
CA ARG A 15 10.67 18.29 -35.59
C ARG A 15 9.34 18.87 -36.06
N ARG A 16 8.80 19.84 -35.33
CA ARG A 16 7.51 20.46 -35.66
C ARG A 16 7.62 21.97 -35.47
N GLY A 17 7.52 22.70 -36.57
CA GLY A 17 7.78 24.14 -36.58
C GLY A 17 9.18 24.45 -36.04
N LYS A 18 9.25 25.34 -35.04
CA LYS A 18 10.52 25.74 -34.39
C LYS A 18 11.00 24.75 -33.31
N ARG A 19 10.25 23.68 -33.04
CA ARG A 19 10.55 22.75 -31.95
C ARG A 19 11.23 21.48 -32.43
N VAL A 20 12.26 21.07 -31.72
CA VAL A 20 12.89 19.76 -31.84
C VAL A 20 12.55 18.95 -30.59
N TYR A 21 11.79 17.87 -30.77
CA TYR A 21 11.39 16.98 -29.69
C TYR A 21 12.39 15.85 -29.52
N LEU A 22 12.79 15.64 -28.27
CA LEU A 22 13.68 14.55 -27.88
C LEU A 22 13.01 13.64 -26.86
N GLU A 23 13.29 12.35 -26.96
CA GLU A 23 12.85 11.37 -25.98
C GLU A 23 14.01 10.52 -25.46
N LYS A 24 13.92 10.14 -24.19
CA LYS A 24 14.78 9.14 -23.55
C LYS A 24 13.94 8.34 -22.57
N GLU A 25 14.19 7.05 -22.53
CA GLU A 25 13.64 6.19 -21.48
C GLU A 25 14.64 6.06 -20.35
N LEU A 26 14.19 6.43 -19.15
CA LEU A 26 14.92 6.21 -17.90
C LEU A 26 14.42 4.92 -17.26
N HIS A 27 15.30 4.26 -16.51
CA HIS A 27 14.95 3.08 -15.73
C HIS A 27 15.18 3.40 -14.25
N ILE A 28 14.10 3.50 -13.48
CA ILE A 28 14.10 3.99 -12.11
C ILE A 28 13.37 2.94 -11.26
N GLU A 29 14.09 2.31 -10.32
CA GLU A 29 13.50 1.35 -9.36
C GLU A 29 12.64 0.23 -9.97
N GLY A 30 12.97 -0.24 -11.18
CA GLY A 30 12.21 -1.29 -11.89
C GLY A 30 11.09 -0.78 -12.78
N PHE A 31 10.90 0.55 -12.85
CA PHE A 31 9.96 1.21 -13.73
C PHE A 31 10.67 1.79 -14.96
N TYR A 32 9.99 1.71 -16.10
CA TYR A 32 10.33 2.40 -17.32
C TYR A 32 9.67 3.77 -17.32
N VAL A 33 10.49 4.80 -17.56
CA VAL A 33 10.08 6.19 -17.52
C VAL A 33 10.47 6.90 -18.81
N PRO A 34 9.64 6.82 -19.87
CA PRO A 34 9.81 7.63 -21.07
C PRO A 34 9.64 9.10 -20.71
N VAL A 35 10.64 9.89 -21.04
CA VAL A 35 10.66 11.34 -20.85
C VAL A 35 10.73 11.99 -22.21
N ARG A 36 9.88 12.99 -22.43
CA ARG A 36 9.84 13.80 -23.64
C ARG A 36 10.09 15.26 -23.31
N VAL A 37 10.96 15.87 -24.09
CA VAL A 37 11.35 17.27 -23.97
C VAL A 37 11.33 17.93 -25.33
N PHE A 38 11.34 19.26 -25.36
CA PHE A 38 11.61 20.01 -26.59
C PHE A 38 12.65 21.10 -26.39
N ARG A 39 13.26 21.49 -27.52
CA ARG A 39 14.10 22.68 -27.66
C ARG A 39 13.54 23.55 -28.76
N GLU A 40 13.62 24.85 -28.60
CA GLU A 40 13.33 25.85 -29.64
C GLU A 40 14.19 27.10 -29.41
N ASP A 41 14.40 27.89 -30.46
CA ASP A 41 15.35 29.02 -30.43
C ASP A 41 14.96 30.11 -29.42
N ALA A 42 13.67 30.24 -29.10
CA ALA A 42 13.15 31.23 -28.18
C ALA A 42 13.41 30.91 -26.70
N ILE A 43 13.84 29.67 -26.38
CA ILE A 43 14.13 29.25 -25.00
C ILE A 43 15.62 28.93 -24.84
N LYS A 44 16.23 29.51 -23.80
CA LYS A 44 17.59 29.14 -23.40
C LYS A 44 17.53 27.89 -22.54
N GLY A 45 17.55 26.71 -23.17
CA GLY A 45 17.59 25.42 -22.46
C GLY A 45 16.74 24.33 -23.09
N VAL A 46 16.16 23.49 -22.24
CA VAL A 46 15.33 22.35 -22.62
C VAL A 46 14.04 22.36 -21.78
N ALA A 47 12.88 22.41 -22.44
CA ALA A 47 11.59 22.36 -21.77
C ALA A 47 11.12 20.93 -21.59
N LEU A 48 10.71 20.56 -20.37
CA LEU A 48 10.04 19.28 -20.11
C LEU A 48 8.61 19.34 -20.65
N GLN A 49 8.24 18.36 -21.47
CA GLN A 49 6.88 18.27 -22.03
C GLN A 49 6.03 17.25 -21.29
N SER A 50 6.56 16.05 -21.13
CA SER A 50 5.81 14.93 -20.56
C SER A 50 6.76 13.84 -20.08
N PHE A 51 6.26 13.02 -19.16
CA PHE A 51 6.85 11.73 -18.86
C PHE A 51 5.76 10.69 -18.59
N SER A 52 6.09 9.41 -18.74
CA SER A 52 5.21 8.31 -18.36
C SER A 52 5.90 7.42 -17.33
N ILE A 53 5.14 6.63 -16.58
CA ILE A 53 5.66 5.58 -15.70
C ILE A 53 4.93 4.27 -16.05
N TYR A 54 5.68 3.18 -16.26
CA TYR A 54 5.10 1.85 -16.43
C TYR A 54 6.12 0.74 -16.05
N PRO A 55 5.67 -0.44 -15.58
CA PRO A 55 4.28 -0.76 -15.25
C PRO A 55 3.85 -0.13 -13.91
N VAL A 56 2.62 0.37 -13.81
CA VAL A 56 2.00 0.88 -12.58
C VAL A 56 0.65 0.23 -12.31
N THR A 57 0.32 0.03 -11.03
CA THR A 57 -0.96 -0.51 -10.57
C THR A 57 -1.90 0.62 -10.13
N PRO A 58 -3.23 0.44 -10.17
CA PRO A 58 -4.20 1.43 -9.69
C PRO A 58 -3.91 1.94 -8.27
N THR A 59 -3.46 1.06 -7.38
CA THR A 59 -3.11 1.39 -5.98
C THR A 59 -1.94 2.36 -5.88
N LEU A 60 -0.89 2.17 -6.70
CA LEU A 60 0.27 3.07 -6.73
C LEU A 60 -0.08 4.47 -7.25
N ILE A 61 -1.09 4.58 -8.12
CA ILE A 61 -1.46 5.82 -8.80
C ILE A 61 -2.04 6.84 -7.83
N ARG A 62 -2.99 6.41 -6.98
CA ARG A 62 -3.68 7.31 -6.05
C ARG A 62 -2.69 7.98 -5.09
N SER A 63 -1.80 7.18 -4.49
CA SER A 63 -0.77 7.68 -3.58
C SER A 63 0.30 8.52 -4.27
N PHE A 64 0.64 8.20 -5.52
CA PHE A 64 1.62 8.98 -6.30
C PHE A 64 1.06 10.36 -6.67
N ILE A 65 -0.19 10.44 -7.13
CA ILE A 65 -0.80 11.70 -7.61
C ILE A 65 -1.08 12.66 -6.45
N GLU A 66 -1.60 12.17 -5.32
CA GLU A 66 -1.89 12.99 -4.14
C GLU A 66 -0.64 13.69 -3.57
N GLN A 67 0.57 13.19 -3.87
CA GLN A 67 1.84 13.66 -3.28
C GLN A 67 2.79 14.34 -4.29
N VAL A 68 2.56 14.17 -5.60
CA VAL A 68 3.28 14.89 -6.67
C VAL A 68 2.64 16.25 -6.99
N GLY A 69 1.50 16.55 -6.35
CA GLY A 69 0.67 17.75 -6.54
C GLY A 69 1.30 19.13 -6.28
N ASP A 70 2.62 19.23 -6.04
CA ASP A 70 3.35 20.50 -5.98
C ASP A 70 3.65 21.08 -7.38
N VAL A 71 3.29 20.38 -8.46
CA VAL A 71 3.56 20.80 -9.85
C VAL A 71 2.30 20.60 -10.69
N GLU A 72 1.99 21.58 -11.54
CA GLU A 72 0.82 21.55 -12.42
C GLU A 72 0.99 20.52 -13.56
N TRP A 73 0.55 19.29 -13.31
CA TRP A 73 0.46 18.23 -14.30
C TRP A 73 -0.98 17.98 -14.71
N ASP A 74 -1.20 17.76 -16.00
CA ASP A 74 -2.32 16.93 -16.45
C ASP A 74 -1.86 15.48 -16.48
N TYR A 75 -2.73 14.53 -16.10
CA TYR A 75 -2.38 13.12 -16.12
C TYR A 75 -3.50 12.25 -16.67
N SER A 76 -3.14 11.07 -17.18
CA SER A 76 -4.10 10.04 -17.55
C SER A 76 -3.54 8.66 -17.26
N PHE A 77 -4.41 7.75 -16.86
CA PHE A 77 -4.07 6.35 -16.62
C PHE A 77 -4.62 5.47 -17.73
N GLN A 78 -3.74 4.66 -18.32
CA GLN A 78 -4.09 3.60 -19.24
C GLN A 78 -4.03 2.26 -18.49
N GLU A 79 -5.20 1.78 -18.09
CA GLU A 79 -5.35 0.54 -17.33
C GLU A 79 -4.81 -0.67 -18.12
N LYS A 80 -5.11 -0.72 -19.43
CA LYS A 80 -4.51 -1.67 -20.36
C LYS A 80 -3.04 -1.30 -20.60
N GLY A 81 -2.15 -2.00 -19.91
CA GLY A 81 -0.69 -1.80 -19.98
C GLY A 81 -0.08 -1.11 -18.76
N GLY A 82 -0.90 -0.73 -17.77
CA GLY A 82 -0.43 -0.18 -16.50
C GLY A 82 0.46 1.06 -16.70
N ARG A 83 -0.02 2.05 -17.46
CA ARG A 83 0.79 3.22 -17.82
C ARG A 83 0.15 4.50 -17.32
N LEU A 84 0.86 5.24 -16.48
CA LEU A 84 0.48 6.57 -16.03
C LEU A 84 1.26 7.62 -16.81
N ASN A 85 0.55 8.55 -17.43
CA ASN A 85 1.12 9.60 -18.27
C ASN A 85 0.94 10.96 -17.59
N PHE A 86 1.97 11.79 -17.69
CA PHE A 86 2.01 13.15 -17.16
C PHE A 86 2.38 14.14 -18.26
N TRP A 87 1.64 15.23 -18.37
CA TRP A 87 1.92 16.37 -19.24
C TRP A 87 2.07 17.62 -18.40
N VAL A 88 3.13 18.39 -18.65
CA VAL A 88 3.31 19.68 -18.00
C VAL A 88 2.27 20.66 -18.56
N LYS A 89 1.46 21.30 -17.70
CA LYS A 89 0.47 22.31 -18.15
C LYS A 89 1.14 23.50 -18.83
N ASP A 90 2.20 24.02 -18.20
CA ASP A 90 3.08 25.02 -18.79
C ASP A 90 4.53 24.52 -18.93
N PRO A 91 4.91 23.98 -20.11
CA PRO A 91 6.27 23.56 -20.38
C PRO A 91 7.30 24.69 -20.31
N TYR A 92 6.90 25.95 -20.52
CA TYR A 92 7.80 27.11 -20.47
C TYR A 92 8.18 27.49 -19.04
N GLY A 93 7.31 27.19 -18.06
CA GLY A 93 7.64 27.23 -16.63
C GLY A 93 8.58 26.11 -16.17
N ASN A 94 8.87 25.12 -17.03
CA ASN A 94 9.67 23.94 -16.69
C ASN A 94 10.87 23.77 -17.65
N VAL A 95 11.69 24.82 -17.74
CA VAL A 95 12.92 24.85 -18.55
C VAL A 95 14.15 24.54 -17.70
N PHE A 96 15.00 23.68 -18.23
CA PHE A 96 16.25 23.24 -17.60
C PHE A 96 17.45 23.65 -18.46
N ASP A 97 18.60 23.88 -17.86
CA ASP A 97 19.80 24.31 -18.60
C ASP A 97 20.27 23.24 -19.58
N ASN A 98 20.07 21.97 -19.21
CA ASN A 98 20.55 20.83 -20.00
C ASN A 98 19.74 19.55 -19.75
N LEU A 99 19.94 18.56 -20.65
CA LEU A 99 19.25 17.28 -20.60
C LEU A 99 19.55 16.48 -19.33
N LYS A 100 20.73 16.62 -18.71
CA LYS A 100 21.08 15.89 -17.48
C LYS A 100 20.27 16.38 -16.30
N GLU A 101 19.96 17.67 -16.23
CA GLU A 101 19.09 18.23 -15.19
C GLU A 101 17.67 17.73 -15.30
N VAL A 102 17.14 17.62 -16.53
CA VAL A 102 15.84 16.96 -16.77
C VAL A 102 15.85 15.53 -16.21
N GLU A 103 16.90 14.75 -16.52
CA GLU A 103 17.02 13.37 -16.02
C GLU A 103 17.04 13.32 -14.49
N LYS A 104 17.80 14.21 -13.84
CA LYS A 104 17.89 14.30 -12.37
C LYS A 104 16.56 14.74 -11.74
N TYR A 105 15.86 15.67 -12.37
CA TYR A 105 14.57 16.14 -11.90
C TYR A 105 13.53 15.02 -11.95
N VAL A 106 13.34 14.39 -13.12
CA VAL A 106 12.37 13.31 -13.29
C VAL A 106 12.71 12.12 -12.39
N SER A 107 13.98 11.75 -12.28
CA SER A 107 14.39 10.64 -11.40
C SER A 107 14.05 10.92 -9.93
N ARG A 108 14.31 12.14 -9.44
CA ARG A 108 13.95 12.53 -8.07
C ARG A 108 12.44 12.55 -7.86
N LEU A 109 11.69 13.08 -8.82
CA LEU A 109 10.23 13.13 -8.75
C LEU A 109 9.61 11.74 -8.66
N VAL A 110 10.02 10.85 -9.58
CA VAL A 110 9.54 9.46 -9.63
C VAL A 110 9.96 8.69 -8.39
N SER A 111 11.24 8.72 -7.99
CA SER A 111 11.69 8.03 -6.77
C SER A 111 10.99 8.54 -5.52
N ARG A 112 10.76 9.86 -5.38
CA ARG A 112 9.99 10.41 -4.24
C ARG A 112 8.57 9.86 -4.23
N GLY A 113 7.87 9.92 -5.36
CA GLY A 113 6.51 9.38 -5.46
C GLY A 113 6.44 7.87 -5.22
N LEU A 114 7.43 7.10 -5.68
CA LEU A 114 7.53 5.66 -5.45
C LEU A 114 7.85 5.29 -3.99
N ILE A 115 8.81 5.97 -3.36
CA ILE A 115 9.15 5.76 -1.94
C ILE A 115 7.93 6.03 -1.06
N LEU A 116 7.20 7.10 -1.34
CA LEU A 116 5.98 7.46 -0.62
C LEU A 116 4.85 6.48 -0.90
N ALA A 117 4.66 6.04 -2.16
CA ALA A 117 3.68 5.02 -2.51
C ALA A 117 4.00 3.67 -1.82
N LYS A 118 5.26 3.23 -1.79
CA LYS A 118 5.71 2.02 -1.06
C LYS A 118 5.54 2.15 0.46
N ALA A 119 5.72 3.34 1.03
CA ALA A 119 5.47 3.60 2.45
C ALA A 119 3.98 3.59 2.82
N LEU A 120 3.11 3.76 1.82
CA LEU A 120 1.65 3.80 1.92
C LEU A 120 0.97 2.57 1.31
N GLU A 121 1.71 1.66 0.65
CA GLU A 121 1.15 0.42 0.11
C GLU A 121 0.43 -0.32 1.25
N PRO A 122 -0.88 -0.61 1.11
CA PRO A 122 -1.53 -1.52 2.02
C PRO A 122 -0.75 -2.83 1.97
N VAL A 123 -0.30 -3.30 3.13
CA VAL A 123 0.51 -4.50 3.17
C VAL A 123 -0.28 -5.62 2.54
N ASN A 124 0.39 -6.37 1.67
CA ASN A 124 -0.15 -7.55 1.03
C ASN A 124 -0.64 -8.51 2.12
N LEU A 125 -1.94 -8.43 2.40
CA LEU A 125 -2.63 -9.27 3.35
C LEU A 125 -2.61 -10.74 2.90
N SER A 126 -2.10 -11.05 1.69
CA SER A 126 -2.03 -12.40 1.13
C SER A 126 -1.39 -13.42 2.06
N PHE A 127 -0.35 -13.05 2.81
CA PHE A 127 0.28 -14.00 3.74
C PHE A 127 -0.63 -14.35 4.92
N ILE A 128 -1.35 -13.36 5.47
CA ILE A 128 -2.32 -13.60 6.54
C ILE A 128 -3.57 -14.29 5.99
N GLU A 129 -4.01 -13.91 4.79
CA GLU A 129 -5.08 -14.58 4.06
C GLU A 129 -4.78 -16.07 3.87
N GLU A 130 -3.59 -16.43 3.41
CA GLU A 130 -3.18 -17.84 3.23
C GLU A 130 -3.28 -18.62 4.55
N ILE A 131 -2.82 -18.03 5.66
CA ILE A 131 -2.94 -18.64 6.99
C ILE A 131 -4.41 -18.81 7.38
N LEU A 132 -5.20 -17.73 7.32
CA LEU A 132 -6.61 -17.74 7.75
C LEU A 132 -7.49 -18.63 6.86
N ALA A 133 -7.20 -18.68 5.55
CA ALA A 133 -7.90 -19.53 4.60
C ALA A 133 -7.54 -21.01 4.82
N LYS A 134 -6.27 -21.32 5.07
CA LYS A 134 -5.82 -22.70 5.37
C LYS A 134 -6.46 -23.23 6.65
N GLU A 135 -6.61 -22.40 7.67
CA GLU A 135 -7.27 -22.76 8.91
C GLU A 135 -8.81 -22.79 8.79
N GLY A 136 -9.38 -22.36 7.66
CA GLY A 136 -10.82 -22.33 7.40
C GLY A 136 -11.55 -21.20 8.12
N TRP A 137 -10.84 -20.13 8.48
CA TRP A 137 -11.34 -19.03 9.32
C TRP A 137 -11.75 -17.80 8.52
N LEU A 138 -11.24 -17.65 7.30
CA LEU A 138 -11.50 -16.48 6.47
C LEU A 138 -12.98 -16.39 6.08
N VAL A 139 -13.63 -15.28 6.46
CA VAL A 139 -15.05 -15.03 6.15
C VAL A 139 -15.21 -13.96 5.06
N HIS A 140 -14.36 -12.93 5.09
CA HIS A 140 -14.43 -11.83 4.15
C HIS A 140 -13.05 -11.23 3.88
N LYS A 141 -12.86 -10.74 2.66
CA LYS A 141 -11.67 -10.03 2.19
C LYS A 141 -12.08 -8.92 1.24
N ASP A 142 -11.50 -7.74 1.46
CA ASP A 142 -11.42 -6.65 0.48
C ASP A 142 -9.98 -6.13 0.35
N GLU A 143 -9.78 -4.99 -0.33
CA GLU A 143 -8.46 -4.42 -0.58
C GLU A 143 -7.68 -4.02 0.69
N ASN A 144 -8.37 -3.69 1.79
CA ASN A 144 -7.74 -3.16 3.00
C ASN A 144 -8.18 -3.88 4.28
N THR A 145 -9.14 -4.80 4.19
CA THR A 145 -9.77 -5.48 5.31
C THR A 145 -9.74 -6.99 5.11
N LEU A 146 -9.33 -7.71 6.14
CA LEU A 146 -9.59 -9.13 6.30
C LEU A 146 -10.48 -9.34 7.52
N THR A 147 -11.50 -10.17 7.35
CA THR A 147 -12.33 -10.64 8.46
C THR A 147 -12.25 -12.15 8.54
N ALA A 148 -11.84 -12.66 9.69
CA ALA A 148 -11.90 -14.06 10.04
C ALA A 148 -12.87 -14.31 11.20
N ARG A 149 -13.52 -15.45 11.18
CA ARG A 149 -14.39 -15.90 12.28
C ARG A 149 -14.06 -17.34 12.63
N ILE A 150 -13.98 -17.59 13.93
CA ILE A 150 -13.74 -18.90 14.50
C ILE A 150 -14.81 -19.13 15.55
N THR A 151 -15.50 -20.25 15.44
CA THR A 151 -16.42 -20.72 16.47
C THR A 151 -15.82 -21.95 17.11
N THR A 152 -15.67 -21.94 18.43
CA THR A 152 -15.22 -23.09 19.21
C THR A 152 -16.29 -23.46 20.22
N SER A 153 -16.52 -24.76 20.38
CA SER A 153 -17.43 -25.29 21.41
C SER A 153 -16.62 -26.20 22.32
N THR A 154 -16.62 -25.90 23.60
CA THR A 154 -16.02 -26.73 24.64
C THR A 154 -17.12 -27.34 25.50
N GLY A 155 -16.78 -28.33 26.33
CA GLY A 155 -17.74 -28.87 27.32
C GLY A 155 -18.24 -27.84 28.35
N LYS A 156 -17.70 -26.61 28.35
CA LYS A 156 -18.01 -25.53 29.30
C LYS A 156 -18.76 -24.34 28.67
N GLY A 157 -18.87 -24.27 27.34
CA GLY A 157 -19.48 -23.16 26.64
C GLY A 157 -19.12 -23.07 25.16
N GLY A 158 -19.64 -22.04 24.49
CA GLY A 158 -19.25 -21.68 23.13
C GLY A 158 -18.50 -20.36 23.10
N TYR A 159 -17.47 -20.26 22.27
CA TYR A 159 -16.73 -19.02 22.02
C TYR A 159 -16.81 -18.69 20.53
N VAL A 160 -17.06 -17.43 20.22
CA VAL A 160 -16.99 -16.89 18.87
C VAL A 160 -15.94 -15.80 18.86
N HIS A 161 -14.89 -16.00 18.06
CA HIS A 161 -13.83 -15.02 17.84
C HIS A 161 -14.00 -14.44 16.44
N GLU A 162 -14.20 -13.14 16.35
CA GLU A 162 -14.18 -12.40 15.09
C GLU A 162 -12.95 -11.50 15.06
N ILE A 163 -12.06 -11.74 14.09
CA ILE A 163 -10.81 -11.02 13.91
C ILE A 163 -10.97 -10.16 12.68
N GLU A 164 -10.89 -8.86 12.85
CA GLU A 164 -10.86 -7.88 11.79
C GLU A 164 -9.47 -7.24 11.74
N VAL A 165 -8.79 -7.39 10.61
CA VAL A 165 -7.51 -6.73 10.34
C VAL A 165 -7.76 -5.68 9.27
N ARG A 166 -7.59 -4.41 9.63
CA ARG A 166 -7.60 -3.28 8.70
C ARG A 166 -6.18 -2.77 8.51
N SER A 167 -5.69 -2.81 7.28
CA SER A 167 -4.44 -2.18 6.91
C SER A 167 -4.70 -0.72 6.54
N ILE A 168 -4.09 0.21 7.27
CA ILE A 168 -4.15 1.64 6.99
C ILE A 168 -2.71 2.13 6.89
N ASN A 169 -2.22 2.35 5.67
CA ASN A 169 -0.82 2.67 5.40
C ASN A 169 0.13 1.57 5.96
N SER A 170 1.25 1.98 6.59
CA SER A 170 2.23 1.09 7.24
C SER A 170 1.80 0.54 8.61
N ARG A 171 0.56 0.81 9.03
CA ARG A 171 0.00 0.35 10.30
C ARG A 171 -1.23 -0.52 10.08
N SER A 172 -1.40 -1.49 10.96
CA SER A 172 -2.55 -2.37 10.98
C SER A 172 -3.32 -2.12 12.26
N LEU A 173 -4.60 -1.82 12.09
CA LEU A 173 -5.55 -1.89 13.18
C LEU A 173 -6.08 -3.32 13.22
N ILE A 174 -5.86 -4.00 14.34
CA ILE A 174 -6.42 -5.31 14.61
C ILE A 174 -7.52 -5.10 15.64
N ARG A 175 -8.73 -5.52 15.29
CA ARG A 175 -9.85 -5.62 16.21
C ARG A 175 -10.24 -7.07 16.35
N ILE A 176 -10.31 -7.55 17.58
CA ILE A 176 -10.81 -8.86 17.92
C ILE A 176 -12.07 -8.66 18.77
N GLU A 177 -13.16 -9.25 18.34
CA GLU A 177 -14.38 -9.33 19.11
C GLU A 177 -14.59 -10.79 19.52
N GLU A 178 -14.53 -11.03 20.82
CA GLU A 178 -14.74 -12.33 21.42
C GLU A 178 -16.10 -12.34 22.12
N ARG A 179 -16.96 -13.29 21.74
CA ARG A 179 -18.25 -13.52 22.37
C ARG A 179 -18.21 -14.85 23.08
N VAL A 180 -18.40 -14.81 24.38
CA VAL A 180 -18.27 -15.92 25.31
C VAL A 180 -19.65 -16.32 25.80
N TYR A 181 -20.04 -17.53 25.47
CA TYR A 181 -21.29 -18.18 25.86
C TYR A 181 -20.96 -19.33 26.83
N THR A 182 -20.42 -19.01 28.02
CA THR A 182 -20.17 -20.03 29.06
C THR A 182 -21.31 -20.13 30.05
N TRP A 183 -21.37 -21.30 30.70
CA TRP A 183 -22.33 -21.58 31.76
C TRP A 183 -21.71 -21.51 33.17
N LYS A 184 -20.37 -21.37 33.29
CA LYS A 184 -19.65 -21.56 34.58
C LYS A 184 -18.34 -20.78 34.82
N GLU A 185 -17.70 -20.16 33.82
CA GLU A 185 -16.42 -19.46 34.06
C GLU A 185 -16.64 -17.99 34.47
N LYS A 186 -15.86 -17.51 35.45
CA LYS A 186 -15.92 -16.12 35.90
C LYS A 186 -15.27 -15.22 34.83
N ASP A 187 -16.02 -14.23 34.37
CA ASP A 187 -15.63 -13.26 33.33
C ASP A 187 -14.21 -12.67 33.53
N ASP A 188 -13.79 -12.49 34.79
CA ASP A 188 -12.48 -11.93 35.17
C ASP A 188 -11.27 -12.78 34.73
N THR A 189 -11.42 -14.11 34.62
CA THR A 189 -10.29 -14.98 34.27
C THR A 189 -9.91 -14.83 32.79
N ILE A 190 -10.92 -14.71 31.92
CA ILE A 190 -10.71 -14.54 30.47
C ILE A 190 -10.08 -13.18 30.19
N ILE A 191 -10.56 -12.13 30.87
CA ILE A 191 -10.02 -10.78 30.73
C ILE A 191 -8.54 -10.75 31.12
N LYS A 192 -8.16 -11.31 32.28
CA LYS A 192 -6.75 -11.34 32.71
C LYS A 192 -5.84 -12.11 31.76
N LEU A 193 -6.34 -13.19 31.17
CA LEU A 193 -5.55 -13.97 30.21
C LEU A 193 -5.31 -13.18 28.91
N LEU A 194 -6.33 -12.46 28.44
CA LEU A 194 -6.22 -11.55 27.30
C LEU A 194 -5.26 -10.39 27.59
N GLU A 195 -5.34 -9.76 28.77
CA GLU A 195 -4.41 -8.70 29.20
C GLU A 195 -2.96 -9.18 29.22
N GLY A 196 -2.72 -10.40 29.73
CA GLY A 196 -1.38 -10.99 29.78
C GLY A 196 -0.79 -11.31 28.40
N LYS A 197 -1.61 -11.82 27.47
CA LYS A 197 -1.14 -12.18 26.11
C LYS A 197 -1.04 -10.97 25.18
N PHE A 198 -1.87 -9.94 25.38
CA PHE A 198 -1.95 -8.75 24.55
C PHE A 198 -1.83 -7.46 25.38
N PRO A 199 -0.66 -7.20 26.00
CA PRO A 199 -0.49 -6.10 26.95
C PRO A 199 -0.63 -4.70 26.33
N ASN A 200 -0.49 -4.60 25.00
CA ASN A 200 -0.64 -3.35 24.26
C ASN A 200 -2.03 -3.16 23.65
N ALA A 201 -2.96 -4.08 23.92
CA ALA A 201 -4.30 -4.00 23.38
C ALA A 201 -5.23 -3.27 24.35
N ARG A 202 -6.09 -2.42 23.79
CA ARG A 202 -7.19 -1.82 24.52
C ARG A 202 -8.32 -2.84 24.63
N ILE A 203 -8.65 -3.22 25.85
CA ILE A 203 -9.74 -4.16 26.13
C ILE A 203 -10.98 -3.39 26.57
N SER A 204 -12.15 -3.78 26.07
CA SER A 204 -13.43 -3.22 26.48
C SER A 204 -14.50 -4.31 26.52
N ILE A 205 -15.40 -4.24 27.50
CA ILE A 205 -16.56 -5.14 27.58
C ILE A 205 -17.75 -4.42 26.94
N ARG A 206 -18.36 -5.03 25.92
CA ARG A 206 -19.53 -4.47 25.21
C ARG A 206 -20.86 -5.01 25.71
N SER A 207 -20.88 -6.25 26.19
CA SER A 207 -22.06 -6.90 26.77
C SER A 207 -21.61 -7.91 27.81
N GLN A 208 -22.46 -8.17 28.80
CA GLN A 208 -22.24 -9.22 29.80
C GLN A 208 -22.91 -10.54 29.41
N HIS A 209 -23.94 -10.51 28.55
CA HIS A 209 -24.69 -11.70 28.14
C HIS A 209 -25.02 -11.67 26.63
N PRO A 210 -24.32 -12.45 25.79
CA PRO A 210 -23.06 -13.14 26.10
C PRO A 210 -21.98 -12.13 26.48
N LEU A 211 -21.00 -12.56 27.30
CA LEU A 211 -19.85 -11.72 27.62
C LEU A 211 -19.14 -11.41 26.31
N THR A 212 -19.15 -10.14 25.91
CA THR A 212 -18.58 -9.69 24.64
C THR A 212 -17.39 -8.80 24.96
N ILE A 213 -16.19 -9.32 24.72
CA ILE A 213 -14.94 -8.63 24.93
C ILE A 213 -14.44 -8.14 23.57
N VAL A 214 -14.14 -6.85 23.47
CA VAL A 214 -13.52 -6.27 22.29
C VAL A 214 -12.11 -5.82 22.64
N LEU A 215 -11.16 -6.44 21.97
CA LEU A 215 -9.74 -6.18 22.06
C LEU A 215 -9.31 -5.43 20.79
N THR A 216 -8.76 -4.24 20.94
CA THR A 216 -8.30 -3.41 19.80
C THR A 216 -6.83 -3.08 19.98
N MET A 217 -6.03 -3.31 18.95
CA MET A 217 -4.61 -2.96 18.96
C MET A 217 -4.19 -2.36 17.63
N GLU A 218 -3.26 -1.42 17.71
CA GLU A 218 -2.57 -0.87 16.55
C GLU A 218 -1.14 -1.39 16.55
N CYS A 219 -0.68 -1.91 15.42
CA CYS A 219 0.66 -2.46 15.28
C CYS A 219 1.28 -2.07 13.94
N ARG A 220 2.59 -2.23 13.82
CA ARG A 220 3.25 -2.13 12.51
C ARG A 220 2.90 -3.38 11.72
N ASN A 221 2.70 -3.24 10.41
CA ASN A 221 2.29 -4.38 9.57
C ASN A 221 3.29 -5.55 9.61
N ARG A 222 4.58 -5.27 9.81
CA ARG A 222 5.62 -6.32 9.96
C ARG A 222 5.44 -7.21 11.20
N ASP A 223 4.74 -6.70 12.22
CA ASP A 223 4.50 -7.41 13.48
C ASP A 223 3.20 -8.25 13.40
N LEU A 224 2.37 -8.03 12.38
CA LEU A 224 1.07 -8.67 12.14
C LEU A 224 1.15 -10.21 12.18
N PRO A 225 2.12 -10.88 11.51
CA PRO A 225 2.23 -12.35 11.58
C PRO A 225 2.43 -12.89 13.00
N SER A 226 3.24 -12.20 13.80
CA SER A 226 3.53 -12.60 15.18
C SER A 226 2.28 -12.46 16.07
N ILE A 227 1.50 -11.39 15.85
CA ILE A 227 0.26 -11.15 16.57
C ILE A 227 -0.81 -12.18 16.21
N ILE A 228 -1.01 -12.45 14.91
CA ILE A 228 -1.96 -13.47 14.45
C ILE A 228 -1.57 -14.86 14.96
N LYS A 229 -0.28 -15.18 15.02
CA LYS A 229 0.19 -16.42 15.64
C LYS A 229 -0.16 -16.49 17.12
N LYS A 230 0.13 -15.44 17.91
CA LYS A 230 -0.26 -15.38 19.33
C LYS A 230 -1.77 -15.54 19.54
N MET A 231 -2.58 -14.99 18.64
CA MET A 231 -4.04 -15.17 18.64
C MET A 231 -4.43 -16.63 18.35
N THR A 232 -3.80 -17.24 17.35
CA THR A 232 -4.01 -18.65 17.01
C THR A 232 -3.68 -19.55 18.20
N ASP A 233 -2.54 -19.31 18.85
CA ASP A 233 -2.10 -20.05 20.04
C ASP A 233 -3.07 -19.85 21.22
N TYR A 234 -3.57 -18.63 21.45
CA TYR A 234 -4.60 -18.35 22.45
C TYR A 234 -5.88 -19.13 22.19
N ILE A 235 -6.39 -19.09 20.96
CA ILE A 235 -7.64 -19.76 20.58
C ILE A 235 -7.49 -21.28 20.70
N GLN A 236 -6.30 -21.84 20.46
CA GLN A 236 -6.00 -23.24 20.69
C GLN A 236 -5.93 -23.60 22.18
N GLU A 237 -5.44 -22.70 23.04
CA GLU A 237 -5.34 -22.94 24.49
C GLU A 237 -6.70 -22.97 25.20
N ILE A 238 -7.69 -22.25 24.67
CA ILE A 238 -9.06 -22.21 25.21
C ILE A 238 -10.01 -23.27 24.62
N ARG A 239 -9.59 -23.99 23.57
CA ARG A 239 -10.33 -25.14 23.02
C ARG A 239 -10.22 -26.34 23.96
#